data_AF-A0A3M1X781-F1
#
_entry.id   AF-A0A3M1X781-F1
#
_cell.length_a   1.000
_cell.length_b   1.000
_cell.length_c   1.000
_cell.angle_alpha   90.00
_cell.angle_beta   90.00
_cell.angle_gamma   90.00
#
_symmetry.space_group_name_H-M   'P 1'
#
loop_
_entity.id
_entity.type
_entity.pdbx_description
1 polymer ?
#
loop_
_entity_poly.entity_id
_entity_poly.type
_entity_poly.pdbx_seq_one_letter_code
_entity_poly.pdbx_strand_id
1 'polypeptide(L)'
;MDSLDIKRRYPKREILQVGDVRIGVIHGWGSPHGIVSKILYAFRDEKVDAIFFGHTHERFHEVRDGIHLINPGSLLDRVFTPVNSYALVEVASPLRVEFVEIERS
;
A
#
# COMPACT_ATOMS: atom_id res chain seq x y z
N MET A 1 3.48 10.88 -6.31
CA MET A 1 2.82 10.73 -7.64
C MET A 1 3.83 10.18 -8.63
N ASP A 2 3.48 9.09 -9.30
CA ASP A 2 4.37 8.42 -10.26
C ASP A 2 4.69 9.28 -11.49
N SER A 3 5.94 9.17 -11.94
CA SER A 3 6.42 9.80 -13.18
C SER A 3 5.73 9.19 -14.41
N LEU A 4 5.80 9.90 -15.53
CA LEU A 4 5.20 9.45 -16.79
C LEU A 4 5.79 8.12 -17.27
N ASP A 5 7.09 7.91 -17.05
CA ASP A 5 7.78 6.68 -17.46
C ASP A 5 7.27 5.46 -16.68
N ILE A 6 7.07 5.61 -15.36
CA ILE A 6 6.49 4.54 -14.52
C ILE A 6 5.06 4.22 -14.98
N LYS A 7 4.23 5.24 -15.21
CA LYS A 7 2.83 5.07 -15.67
C LYS A 7 2.72 4.40 -17.05
N ARG A 8 3.74 4.53 -17.90
CA ARG A 8 3.77 3.87 -19.21
C ARG A 8 4.23 2.42 -19.14
N ARG A 9 5.11 2.11 -18.19
CA ARG A 9 5.78 0.80 -18.07
C ARG A 9 5.01 -0.18 -17.19
N TYR A 10 4.27 0.30 -16.21
CA TYR A 10 3.59 -0.53 -15.22
C TYR A 10 2.07 -0.31 -15.24
N PRO A 11 1.27 -1.35 -14.94
CA PRO A 11 -0.16 -1.19 -14.81
C PRO A 11 -0.50 -0.27 -13.62
N LYS A 12 -1.66 0.39 -13.69
CA LYS A 12 -2.12 1.27 -12.60
C LYS A 12 -2.42 0.51 -11.31
N ARG A 13 -2.84 -0.74 -11.43
CA ARG A 13 -3.09 -1.68 -10.34
C ARG A 13 -2.76 -3.09 -10.81
N GLU A 14 -2.42 -3.96 -9.86
CA GLU A 14 -2.13 -5.37 -10.12
C GLU A 14 -2.67 -6.23 -8.96
N ILE A 15 -2.97 -7.50 -9.24
CA ILE A 15 -3.27 -8.50 -8.21
C ILE A 15 -2.23 -9.61 -8.31
N LEU A 16 -1.56 -9.89 -7.20
CA LEU A 16 -0.54 -10.90 -7.04
C LEU A 16 -1.08 -12.03 -6.16
N GLN A 17 -0.71 -13.27 -6.48
CA GLN A 17 -0.97 -14.43 -5.62
C GLN A 17 0.33 -14.80 -4.91
N VAL A 18 0.32 -14.82 -3.57
CA VAL A 18 1.47 -15.25 -2.76
C VAL A 18 0.97 -16.30 -1.77
N GLY A 19 1.34 -17.57 -1.98
CA GLY A 19 0.72 -18.68 -1.27
C GLY A 19 -0.79 -18.68 -1.50
N ASP A 20 -1.57 -18.70 -0.42
CA ASP A 20 -3.04 -18.63 -0.47
C ASP A 20 -3.61 -17.20 -0.37
N VAL A 21 -2.74 -16.18 -0.30
CA VAL A 21 -3.13 -14.77 -0.13
C VAL A 21 -3.15 -14.04 -1.46
N ARG A 22 -4.27 -13.36 -1.75
CA ARG A 22 -4.47 -12.48 -2.90
C ARG A 22 -4.18 -11.03 -2.51
N ILE A 23 -3.18 -10.45 -3.16
CA ILE A 23 -2.65 -9.13 -2.82
C ILE A 23 -2.93 -8.16 -3.95
N GLY A 24 -3.72 -7.12 -3.69
CA GLY A 24 -3.84 -5.96 -4.58
C GLY A 24 -2.67 -4.98 -4.38
N VAL A 25 -2.16 -4.39 -5.46
CA VAL A 25 -1.13 -3.34 -5.40
C VAL A 25 -1.58 -2.15 -6.24
N ILE A 26 -1.54 -0.94 -5.66
CA ILE A 26 -1.95 0.31 -6.32
C ILE A 26 -1.24 1.52 -5.72
N HIS A 27 -0.67 2.45 -6.49
CA HIS A 27 -0.03 3.63 -5.89
C HIS A 27 -1.01 4.56 -5.15
N GLY A 28 -2.23 4.71 -5.69
CA GLY A 28 -3.19 5.74 -5.26
C GLY A 28 -3.11 7.00 -6.14
N TRP A 29 -4.09 7.90 -6.02
CA TRP A 29 -4.15 9.12 -6.83
C TRP A 29 -5.03 10.22 -6.20
N GLY A 30 -4.83 11.45 -6.68
CA GLY A 30 -5.68 12.60 -6.34
C GLY A 30 -5.51 13.08 -4.91
N SER A 31 -6.58 13.55 -4.27
CA SER A 31 -6.54 13.98 -2.87
C SER A 31 -6.26 12.79 -1.93
N PRO A 32 -5.34 12.93 -0.95
CA PRO A 32 -5.13 11.97 0.14
C PRO A 32 -6.39 11.72 0.97
N HIS A 33 -7.30 12.71 1.05
CA HIS A 33 -8.52 12.57 1.81
C HIS A 33 -9.44 11.51 1.18
N GLY A 34 -9.89 10.56 2.00
CA GLY A 34 -10.70 9.42 1.56
C GLY A 34 -9.97 8.43 0.65
N ILE A 35 -8.63 8.41 0.64
CA ILE A 35 -7.84 7.52 -0.23
C ILE A 35 -8.17 6.04 0.00
N VAL A 36 -8.39 5.63 1.26
CA VAL A 36 -8.76 4.26 1.63
C VAL A 36 -10.04 3.82 0.93
N SER A 37 -11.09 4.65 0.96
CA SER A 37 -12.36 4.32 0.30
C SER A 37 -12.22 4.22 -1.22
N LYS A 38 -11.37 5.08 -1.83
CA LYS A 38 -11.08 4.99 -3.27
C LYS A 38 -10.33 3.72 -3.62
N ILE A 39 -9.38 3.31 -2.79
CA ILE A 39 -8.60 2.08 -2.97
C ILE A 39 -9.50 0.86 -2.85
N LEU A 40 -10.33 0.79 -1.82
CA LEU A 40 -11.31 -0.30 -1.66
C LEU A 40 -12.26 -0.37 -2.87
N TYR A 41 -12.79 0.78 -3.30
CA TYR A 41 -13.61 0.85 -4.50
C TYR A 41 -12.86 0.37 -5.74
N ALA A 42 -11.56 0.64 -5.83
CA ALA A 42 -10.71 0.19 -6.93
C ALA A 42 -10.45 -1.31 -6.93
N PHE A 43 -10.88 -2.09 -5.92
CA PHE A 43 -10.78 -3.55 -5.89
C PHE A 43 -12.13 -4.23 -5.54
N ARG A 44 -13.23 -3.49 -5.61
CA ARG A 44 -14.56 -3.93 -5.11
C ARG A 44 -15.13 -5.18 -5.79
N ASP A 45 -14.72 -5.44 -7.03
CA ASP A 45 -15.24 -6.55 -7.84
C ASP A 45 -14.24 -7.73 -7.81
N GLU A 46 -13.17 -7.62 -7.03
CA GLU A 46 -12.11 -8.61 -6.89
C GLU A 46 -12.01 -9.10 -5.45
N LYS A 47 -11.76 -10.40 -5.28
CA LYS A 47 -11.41 -10.95 -3.96
C LYS A 47 -9.94 -10.70 -3.69
N VAL A 48 -9.63 -9.90 -2.69
CA VAL A 48 -8.28 -9.65 -2.20
C VAL A 48 -8.28 -9.70 -0.68
N ASP A 49 -7.21 -10.23 -0.12
CA ASP A 49 -7.02 -10.36 1.33
C ASP A 49 -6.19 -9.18 1.88
N ALA A 50 -5.34 -8.60 1.04
CA ALA A 50 -4.56 -7.41 1.35
C ALA A 50 -4.46 -6.48 0.14
N ILE A 51 -4.36 -5.17 0.40
CA ILE A 51 -4.09 -4.15 -0.61
C ILE A 51 -2.93 -3.26 -0.13
N PHE A 52 -1.86 -3.25 -0.90
CA PHE A 52 -0.74 -2.36 -0.71
C PHE A 52 -0.94 -1.08 -1.51
N PHE A 53 -0.77 0.06 -0.84
CA PHE A 53 -0.90 1.36 -1.47
C PHE A 53 0.13 2.38 -1.01
N GLY A 54 0.17 3.53 -1.67
CA GLY A 54 1.10 4.61 -1.37
C GLY A 54 0.42 5.97 -1.37
N HIS A 55 1.04 6.93 -2.07
CA HIS A 55 0.57 8.30 -2.30
C HIS A 55 0.57 9.24 -1.08
N THR A 56 0.25 8.78 0.13
CA THR A 56 0.27 9.64 1.33
C THR A 56 1.65 9.77 1.98
N HIS A 57 2.56 8.84 1.67
CA HIS A 57 3.91 8.71 2.25
C HIS A 57 3.95 8.42 3.76
N GLU A 58 2.78 8.32 4.40
CA GLU A 58 2.62 7.94 5.79
C GLU A 58 2.36 6.44 5.92
N ARG A 59 2.98 5.80 6.91
CA ARG A 59 2.69 4.41 7.25
C ARG A 59 1.22 4.26 7.64
N PHE A 60 0.56 3.22 7.13
CA PHE A 60 -0.85 2.97 7.41
C PHE A 60 -1.10 1.47 7.44
N HIS A 61 -1.79 0.99 8.45
CA HIS A 61 -2.35 -0.36 8.48
C HIS A 61 -3.73 -0.33 9.14
N GLU A 62 -4.75 -0.74 8.39
CA GLU A 62 -6.10 -0.93 8.87
C GLU A 62 -6.66 -2.23 8.27
N VAL A 63 -7.53 -2.93 9.00
CA VAL A 63 -8.31 -4.03 8.45
C VAL A 63 -9.76 -3.56 8.29
N ARG A 64 -10.27 -3.56 7.06
CA ARG A 64 -11.66 -3.18 6.76
C ARG A 64 -12.31 -4.26 5.91
N ASP A 65 -13.48 -4.72 6.37
CA ASP A 65 -14.23 -5.81 5.71
C ASP A 65 -13.40 -7.07 5.47
N GLY A 66 -12.47 -7.37 6.40
CA GLY A 66 -11.55 -8.51 6.30
C GLY A 66 -10.33 -8.29 5.40
N ILE A 67 -10.19 -7.12 4.78
CA ILE A 67 -9.08 -6.78 3.88
C ILE A 67 -8.03 -5.94 4.62
N HIS A 68 -6.77 -6.36 4.59
CA HIS A 68 -5.66 -5.59 5.12
C HIS A 68 -5.27 -4.45 4.17
N LEU A 69 -5.43 -3.20 4.59
CA LEU A 69 -5.01 -2.01 3.85
C LEU A 69 -3.67 -1.54 4.38
N ILE A 70 -2.61 -1.58 3.56
CA ILE A 70 -1.24 -1.35 4.00
C ILE A 70 -0.58 -0.27 3.14
N ASN A 71 -0.11 0.81 3.75
CA ASN A 71 0.83 1.74 3.14
C ASN A 71 2.17 1.64 3.87
N PRO A 72 3.27 1.24 3.19
CA PRO A 72 4.58 1.10 3.83
C PRO A 72 5.19 2.44 4.28
N GLY A 73 4.64 3.57 3.83
CA GLY A 73 5.21 4.90 3.99
C GLY A 73 6.17 5.23 2.85
N SER A 74 7.24 5.95 3.15
CA SER A 74 8.27 6.30 2.17
C SER A 74 9.67 6.05 2.72
N LEU A 75 10.54 5.50 1.88
CA LEU A 75 11.93 5.21 2.22
C LEU A 75 12.80 6.46 2.33
N LEU A 76 12.51 7.50 1.54
CA LEU A 76 13.41 8.65 1.34
C LEU A 76 12.75 10.03 1.49
N ASP A 77 11.43 10.08 1.65
CA ASP A 77 10.73 11.35 1.76
C ASP A 77 11.05 12.09 3.06
N ARG A 78 11.41 13.37 2.95
CA ARG A 78 11.70 14.28 4.07
C ARG A 78 10.76 15.49 4.14
N VAL A 79 9.82 15.58 3.20
CA VAL A 79 8.93 16.74 3.00
C VAL A 79 7.53 16.46 3.53
N PHE A 80 6.98 15.28 3.23
CA PHE A 80 5.59 14.91 3.51
C PHE A 80 5.45 13.99 4.72
N THR A 81 6.53 13.41 5.23
CA THR A 81 6.52 12.58 6.45
C THR A 81 7.74 12.86 7.34
N PRO A 82 7.55 12.95 8.68
CA PRO A 82 8.64 13.06 9.62
C PRO A 82 9.44 11.75 9.76
N VAL A 83 8.86 10.61 9.39
CA VAL A 83 9.43 9.26 9.56
C VAL A 83 9.51 8.56 8.22
N ASN A 84 10.68 7.97 7.94
CA ASN A 84 10.85 7.06 6.80
C ASN A 84 10.63 5.63 7.27
N SER A 85 9.93 4.84 6.46
CA SER A 85 9.60 3.47 6.83
C SER A 85 9.39 2.57 5.62
N TYR A 86 9.39 1.28 5.90
CA TYR A 86 8.83 0.24 5.04
C TYR A 86 8.03 -0.76 5.87
N ALA A 87 7.22 -1.59 5.21
CA ALA A 87 6.49 -2.67 5.85
C ALA A 87 7.11 -4.03 5.50
N LEU A 88 7.33 -4.86 6.51
CA LEU A 88 7.55 -6.29 6.37
C LEU A 88 6.21 -6.99 6.58
N VAL A 89 5.80 -7.79 5.59
CA VAL A 89 4.53 -8.50 5.63
C VAL A 89 4.76 -9.98 5.49
N GLU A 90 4.44 -10.71 6.55
CA GLU A 90 4.51 -12.17 6.59
C GLU A 90 3.16 -12.74 6.16
N VAL A 91 3.19 -13.54 5.09
CA VAL A 91 2.04 -14.24 4.56
C VAL A 91 1.77 -15.49 5.42
N ALA A 92 1.19 -15.25 6.59
CA ALA A 92 0.74 -16.25 7.55
C ALA A 92 -0.80 -16.17 7.72
N SER A 93 -1.37 -17.12 8.48
CA SER A 93 -2.76 -17.05 8.92
C SER A 93 -2.81 -16.82 10.43
N PRO A 94 -3.10 -15.59 10.92
CA PRO A 94 -3.41 -14.35 10.18
C PRO A 94 -2.16 -13.65 9.60
N LEU A 95 -2.37 -12.76 8.61
CA LEU A 95 -1.32 -11.90 8.04
C LEU A 95 -0.68 -11.04 9.13
N ARG A 96 0.66 -11.03 9.19
CA ARG A 96 1.42 -10.19 10.14
C ARG A 96 2.07 -9.04 9.39
N VAL A 97 1.90 -7.84 9.91
CA VAL A 97 2.44 -6.60 9.33
C VAL A 97 3.31 -5.93 10.40
N GLU A 98 4.55 -5.65 10.04
CA GLU A 98 5.50 -4.92 10.88
C GLU A 98 6.02 -3.71 10.10
N PHE A 99 6.09 -2.55 10.76
CA PHE A 99 6.72 -1.36 10.19
C PHE A 99 8.12 -1.20 10.74
N VAL A 100 9.09 -1.07 9.84
CA VAL A 100 10.47 -0.77 10.19
C VAL A 100 10.76 0.68 9.83
N GLU A 101 11.19 1.44 10.82
CA GLU A 101 11.63 2.83 10.63
C GLU A 101 13.08 2.87 10.18
N ILE A 102 13.40 3.82 9.30
CA ILE A 102 14.73 4.00 8.74
C ILE A 102 15.40 5.16 9.46
N GLU A 103 16.54 4.88 10.09
CA GLU A 103 17.40 5.93 10.64
C GLU A 103 17.93 6.82 9.53
N ARG A 104 17.78 8.13 9.72
CA ARG A 104 18.27 9.15 8.80
C ARG A 104 19.72 9.46 9.17
N SER A 105 20.67 9.08 8.31
CA SER A 105 22.05 9.59 8.34
C SER A 105 22.13 11.07 7.95
#